data_AF-A0A1G7CX98-F1
#
_entry.id   AF-A0A1G7CX98-F1
#
_cell.length_a   1.000
_cell.length_b   1.000
_cell.length_c   1.000
_cell.angle_alpha   90.00
_cell.angle_beta   90.00
_cell.angle_gamma   90.00
#
_symmetry.space_group_name_H-M   'P 1'
#
loop_
_entity.id
_entity.type
_entity.pdbx_description
1 polymer ?
#
loop_
_entity_poly.entity_id
_entity_poly.type
_entity_poly.pdbx_seq_one_letter_code
_entity_poly.pdbx_strand_id
1 'polypeptide(L)'
;MELAIAYPNIGLLAVMNRKHVDLLIMGTKCASDEEETLFGSNTLIVMEYLTECPILAIPGGHRIVGRNKIDFPTDYETAFDQERLKYMLVITKSHNSEIKILHSKKERYLEATPERNKALLDSVFKGLQCSFHLLDNMRIHKGIQSFVEDENCDAIVFVDEE
;
A
#
# COMPACT_ATOMS: atom_id res chain seq x y z
N MET A 1 7.83 18.98 -0.72
CA MET A 1 6.96 17.98 -1.33
C MET A 1 6.89 18.27 -2.81
N GLU A 2 7.77 17.66 -3.56
CA GLU A 2 7.76 17.66 -5.02
C GLU A 2 6.99 16.42 -5.51
N LEU A 3 5.93 16.66 -6.28
CA LEU A 3 5.01 15.63 -6.76
C LEU A 3 5.25 15.39 -8.26
N ALA A 4 5.37 14.14 -8.68
CA ALA A 4 5.36 13.78 -10.09
C ALA A 4 4.04 13.10 -10.47
N ILE A 5 3.41 13.55 -11.55
CA ILE A 5 2.26 12.89 -12.17
C ILE A 5 2.72 12.34 -13.52
N ALA A 6 2.57 11.03 -13.74
CA ALA A 6 3.07 10.39 -14.95
C ALA A 6 2.09 9.36 -15.51
N TYR A 7 2.21 9.13 -16.82
CA TYR A 7 1.65 7.94 -17.46
C TYR A 7 2.60 6.76 -17.25
N PRO A 8 2.09 5.54 -17.08
CA PRO A 8 2.90 4.35 -16.84
C PRO A 8 3.70 4.01 -18.11
N ASN A 9 4.94 4.48 -18.22
CA ASN A 9 5.89 4.11 -19.27
C ASN A 9 7.28 3.82 -18.70
N ILE A 10 8.05 2.95 -19.36
CA ILE A 10 9.41 2.57 -18.91
C ILE A 10 10.37 3.77 -18.91
N GLY A 11 10.15 4.74 -19.81
CA GLY A 11 10.94 5.98 -19.87
C GLY A 11 10.88 6.83 -18.59
N LEU A 12 9.85 6.64 -17.76
CA LEU A 12 9.68 7.33 -16.48
C LEU A 12 10.86 7.05 -15.53
N LEU A 13 11.37 5.81 -15.49
CA LEU A 13 12.48 5.43 -14.61
C LEU A 13 13.73 6.30 -14.85
N ALA A 14 14.02 6.60 -16.11
CA ALA A 14 15.15 7.45 -16.49
C ALA A 14 14.98 8.92 -16.06
N VAL A 15 13.73 9.39 -15.98
CA VAL A 15 13.41 10.76 -15.53
C VAL A 15 13.44 10.87 -14.02
N MET A 16 12.89 9.86 -13.33
CA MET A 16 12.86 9.79 -11.86
C MET A 16 14.27 9.75 -11.28
N ASN A 17 15.21 9.05 -11.90
CA ASN A 17 16.62 9.01 -11.48
C ASN A 17 17.34 10.38 -11.55
N ARG A 18 16.75 11.40 -12.17
CA ARG A 18 17.35 12.74 -12.32
C ARG A 18 16.69 13.79 -11.43
N LYS A 19 15.64 13.44 -10.69
CA LYS A 19 14.86 14.36 -9.88
C LYS A 19 14.65 13.79 -8.48
N HIS A 20 14.66 14.66 -7.48
CA HIS A 20 14.24 14.28 -6.13
C HIS A 20 12.71 14.36 -6.06
N VAL A 21 12.04 13.24 -6.35
CA VAL A 21 10.59 13.14 -6.26
C VAL A 21 10.20 12.51 -4.94
N ASP A 22 9.36 13.20 -4.17
CA ASP A 22 8.90 12.77 -2.85
C ASP A 22 7.80 11.69 -2.95
N LEU A 23 6.97 11.76 -4.00
CA LEU A 23 5.87 10.83 -4.26
C LEU A 23 5.58 10.78 -5.77
N LEU A 24 5.51 9.57 -6.34
CA LEU A 24 5.06 9.34 -7.71
C LEU A 24 3.56 9.01 -7.72
N ILE A 25 2.77 9.81 -8.44
CA ILE A 25 1.38 9.45 -8.76
C ILE A 25 1.30 8.97 -10.20
N MET A 26 0.75 7.78 -10.40
CA MET A 26 0.57 7.22 -11.75
C MET A 26 -0.77 6.52 -11.90
N GLY A 27 -1.33 6.59 -13.11
CA GLY A 27 -2.52 5.81 -13.45
C GLY A 27 -2.17 4.35 -13.74
N THR A 28 -3.12 3.44 -13.50
CA THR A 28 -3.05 2.05 -13.95
C THR A 28 -4.14 1.77 -14.99
N LYS A 29 -3.93 0.75 -15.84
CA LYS A 29 -5.00 0.28 -16.74
C LYS A 29 -6.15 -0.31 -15.92
N CYS A 30 -7.37 -0.15 -16.43
CA CYS A 30 -8.57 -0.69 -15.81
C CYS A 30 -8.64 -2.21 -16.05
N ALA A 31 -9.13 -2.98 -15.08
CA ALA A 31 -9.21 -4.45 -15.09
C ALA A 31 -10.05 -5.07 -16.24
N SER A 32 -10.64 -4.25 -17.12
CA SER A 32 -11.41 -4.70 -18.28
C SER A 32 -10.54 -5.15 -19.46
N ASP A 33 -9.25 -4.80 -19.47
CA ASP A 33 -8.33 -5.11 -20.56
C ASP A 33 -7.32 -6.16 -20.08
N GLU A 34 -7.66 -7.43 -20.32
CA GLU A 34 -6.86 -8.65 -20.07
C GLU A 34 -6.71 -9.07 -18.59
N GLU A 35 -7.17 -10.29 -18.29
CA GLU A 35 -7.25 -10.92 -16.96
C GLU A 35 -5.90 -11.13 -16.25
N GLU A 36 -4.76 -10.80 -16.87
CA GLU A 36 -3.46 -11.27 -16.39
C GLU A 36 -2.75 -10.33 -15.39
N THR A 37 -3.10 -9.04 -15.26
CA THR A 37 -2.42 -8.15 -14.27
C THR A 37 -3.32 -7.12 -13.61
N LEU A 38 -3.39 -7.12 -12.26
CA LEU A 38 -4.19 -6.20 -11.45
C LEU A 38 -3.80 -4.71 -11.60
N PHE A 39 -2.55 -4.42 -12.02
CA PHE A 39 -1.99 -3.06 -12.09
C PHE A 39 -1.54 -2.64 -13.50
N GLY A 40 -1.60 -3.54 -14.49
CA GLY A 40 -0.95 -3.35 -15.79
C GLY A 40 0.59 -3.49 -15.73
N SER A 41 1.18 -4.06 -16.78
CA SER A 41 2.62 -4.42 -16.80
C SER A 41 3.57 -3.25 -16.56
N ASN A 42 3.27 -2.05 -17.10
CA ASN A 42 4.13 -0.88 -16.90
C ASN A 42 4.12 -0.37 -15.46
N THR A 43 2.98 -0.40 -14.77
CA THR A 43 2.89 -0.02 -13.36
C THR A 43 3.67 -1.00 -12.50
N LEU A 44 3.53 -2.30 -12.78
CA LEU A 44 4.25 -3.34 -12.07
C LEU A 44 5.77 -3.14 -12.20
N ILE A 45 6.28 -2.90 -13.41
CA ILE A 45 7.70 -2.62 -13.67
C ILE A 45 8.15 -1.38 -12.88
N VAL A 46 7.36 -0.31 -12.87
CA VAL A 46 7.72 0.90 -12.11
C VAL A 46 7.76 0.61 -10.61
N MET A 47 6.79 -0.13 -10.06
CA MET A 47 6.79 -0.53 -8.65
C MET A 47 7.97 -1.43 -8.27
N GLU A 48 8.38 -2.33 -9.18
CA GLU A 48 9.49 -3.25 -8.95
C GLU A 48 10.87 -2.56 -8.99
N TYR A 49 11.05 -1.57 -9.87
CA TYR A 49 12.36 -0.93 -10.08
C TYR A 49 12.53 0.43 -9.38
N LEU A 50 11.44 1.08 -8.96
CA LEU A 50 11.50 2.37 -8.27
C LEU A 50 11.19 2.19 -6.78
N THR A 51 12.18 1.70 -6.03
CA THR A 51 12.05 1.39 -4.59
C THR A 51 12.27 2.61 -3.68
N GLU A 52 13.04 3.60 -4.16
CA GLU A 52 13.43 4.80 -3.39
C GLU A 52 12.32 5.86 -3.28
N CYS A 53 11.21 5.70 -4.00
CA CYS A 53 10.13 6.69 -4.08
C CYS A 53 8.78 5.99 -3.88
N PRO A 54 7.97 6.39 -2.89
CA PRO A 54 6.64 5.84 -2.75
C PRO A 54 5.78 6.13 -3.98
N ILE A 55 4.91 5.17 -4.32
CA ILE A 55 4.10 5.19 -5.53
C ILE A 55 2.62 5.11 -5.13
N LEU A 56 1.83 6.09 -5.59
CA LEU A 56 0.38 6.05 -5.54
C LEU A 56 -0.16 5.68 -6.93
N ALA A 57 -0.50 4.41 -7.09
CA ALA A 57 -1.09 3.86 -8.31
C ALA A 57 -2.63 4.00 -8.27
N ILE A 58 -3.21 4.74 -9.21
CA ILE A 58 -4.65 5.04 -9.27
C ILE A 58 -5.29 4.30 -10.45
N PRO A 59 -6.25 3.38 -10.22
CA PRO A 59 -6.96 2.71 -11.30
C PRO A 59 -7.76 3.68 -12.18
N GLY A 60 -7.71 3.47 -13.49
CA GLY A 60 -8.54 4.22 -14.44
C GLY A 60 -10.02 4.13 -14.10
N GLY A 61 -10.73 5.26 -14.08
CA GLY A 61 -12.16 5.30 -13.78
C GLY A 61 -12.52 5.16 -12.30
N HIS A 62 -11.55 4.99 -11.40
CA HIS A 62 -11.78 4.95 -9.96
C HIS A 62 -12.38 6.28 -9.46
N ARG A 63 -13.44 6.19 -8.66
CA ARG A 63 -14.05 7.32 -7.97
C ARG A 63 -13.95 7.03 -6.48
N ILE A 64 -13.47 8.01 -5.71
CA ILE A 64 -13.46 7.92 -4.26
C ILE A 64 -14.92 7.99 -3.79
N VAL A 65 -15.49 6.87 -3.33
CA VAL A 65 -16.91 6.76 -2.96
C VAL A 65 -17.07 6.87 -1.44
N GLY A 66 -16.43 7.88 -0.84
CA GLY A 66 -16.71 8.34 0.53
C GLY A 66 -16.51 7.34 1.68
N ARG A 67 -16.02 6.13 1.42
CA ARG A 67 -15.79 5.11 2.46
C ARG A 67 -14.42 5.20 3.12
N ASN A 68 -13.52 6.03 2.56
CA ASN A 68 -12.16 6.36 3.04
C ASN A 68 -11.53 5.24 3.88
N LYS A 69 -11.47 4.01 3.34
CA LYS A 69 -10.88 2.85 4.03
C LYS A 69 -9.57 2.45 3.38
N ILE A 70 -8.58 2.18 4.24
CA ILE A 70 -7.23 1.78 3.84
C ILE A 70 -6.94 0.40 4.43
N ASP A 71 -6.74 -0.58 3.56
CA ASP A 71 -6.22 -1.89 3.97
C ASP A 71 -4.70 -1.83 4.11
N PHE A 72 -4.22 -2.25 5.28
CA PHE A 72 -2.79 -2.33 5.59
C PHE A 72 -2.42 -3.75 6.01
N PRO A 73 -2.03 -4.61 5.05
CA PRO A 73 -1.54 -5.95 5.34
C PRO A 73 -0.16 -5.92 5.98
N THR A 74 0.03 -6.73 7.04
CA THR A 74 1.31 -6.89 7.72
C THR A 74 1.41 -8.25 8.42
N ASP A 75 2.57 -8.89 8.37
CA ASP A 75 2.88 -10.08 9.17
C ASP A 75 3.64 -9.76 10.47
N TYR A 76 3.90 -8.47 10.74
CA TYR A 76 4.70 -7.96 11.85
C TYR A 76 6.16 -8.42 11.88
N GLU A 77 6.69 -9.02 10.81
CA GLU A 77 8.11 -9.40 10.72
C GLU A 77 8.99 -8.13 10.61
N THR A 78 8.50 -7.11 9.90
CA THR A 78 9.18 -5.82 9.75
C THR A 78 8.65 -4.75 10.69
N ALA A 79 9.55 -3.94 11.26
CA ALA A 79 9.21 -2.75 12.04
C ALA A 79 8.90 -1.57 11.11
N PHE A 80 7.79 -0.88 11.38
CA PHE A 80 7.43 0.36 10.69
C PHE A 80 7.45 1.53 11.66
N ASP A 81 8.11 2.61 11.26
CA ASP A 81 8.11 3.87 11.99
C ASP A 81 7.26 4.92 11.26
N GLN A 82 7.20 6.13 11.84
CA GLN A 82 6.44 7.24 11.25
C GLN A 82 7.01 7.71 9.91
N GLU A 83 8.29 7.51 9.65
CA GLU A 83 8.94 7.96 8.41
C GLU A 83 8.57 7.04 7.25
N ARG A 84 8.70 5.72 7.44
CA ARG A 84 8.27 4.71 6.46
C ARG A 84 6.79 4.83 6.11
N LEU A 85 5.95 5.18 7.08
CA LEU A 85 4.50 5.29 6.89
C LEU A 85 4.02 6.73 6.64
N LYS A 86 4.93 7.69 6.49
CA LYS A 86 4.62 9.13 6.45
C LYS A 86 3.50 9.48 5.46
N TYR A 87 3.59 8.98 4.22
CA TYR A 87 2.60 9.31 3.19
C TYR A 87 1.23 8.70 3.47
N MET A 88 1.19 7.44 3.92
CA MET A 88 -0.05 6.82 4.36
C MET A 88 -0.68 7.62 5.50
N LEU A 89 0.10 8.00 6.52
CA LEU A 89 -0.40 8.80 7.65
C LEU A 89 -0.96 10.16 7.21
N VAL A 90 -0.32 10.83 6.26
CA VAL A 90 -0.80 12.10 5.68
C VAL A 90 -2.13 11.89 4.96
N ILE A 91 -2.24 10.85 4.13
CA ILE A 91 -3.47 10.51 3.39
C ILE A 91 -4.59 10.16 4.39
N THR A 92 -4.33 9.29 5.36
CA THR A 92 -5.31 8.88 6.37
C THR A 92 -5.87 10.08 7.13
N LYS A 93 -5.00 10.99 7.59
CA LYS A 93 -5.43 12.18 8.33
C LYS A 93 -6.21 13.16 7.45
N SER A 94 -5.77 13.37 6.21
CA SER A 94 -6.39 14.33 5.29
C SER A 94 -7.78 13.90 4.85
N HIS A 95 -8.02 12.58 4.78
CA HIS A 95 -9.29 12.00 4.37
C HIS A 95 -10.12 11.46 5.55
N ASN A 96 -9.64 11.58 6.79
CA ASN A 96 -10.25 10.96 7.97
C ASN A 96 -10.54 9.47 7.73
N SER A 97 -9.56 8.77 7.16
CA SER A 97 -9.71 7.37 6.75
C SER A 97 -9.62 6.41 7.94
N GLU A 98 -10.31 5.28 7.84
CA GLU A 98 -10.11 4.13 8.73
C GLU A 98 -8.99 3.24 8.17
N ILE A 99 -8.01 2.87 9.01
CA ILE A 99 -6.98 1.89 8.67
C ILE A 99 -7.44 0.51 9.16
N LYS A 100 -7.63 -0.42 8.23
CA LYS A 100 -7.92 -1.82 8.50
C LYS A 100 -6.61 -2.61 8.46
N ILE A 101 -6.09 -2.97 9.63
CA ILE A 101 -4.85 -3.74 9.77
C ILE A 101 -5.18 -5.21 9.52
N LEU A 102 -4.60 -5.78 8.46
CA LEU A 102 -4.84 -7.16 8.02
C LEU A 102 -3.63 -8.02 8.38
N HIS A 103 -3.74 -8.85 9.41
CA HIS A 103 -2.66 -9.73 9.82
C HIS A 103 -2.95 -11.19 9.46
N SER A 104 -2.06 -11.84 8.71
CA SER A 104 -2.14 -13.29 8.48
C SER A 104 -1.20 -14.02 9.44
N LYS A 105 -1.75 -14.88 10.29
CA LYS A 105 -0.92 -15.77 11.12
C LYS A 105 -0.20 -16.77 10.21
N LYS A 106 1.13 -16.70 10.13
CA LYS A 106 1.94 -17.83 9.68
C LYS A 106 2.01 -18.84 10.83
N GLU A 107 1.95 -20.15 10.55
CA GLU A 107 2.00 -21.23 11.56
C GLU A 107 3.35 -21.34 12.31
N ARG A 108 4.24 -20.34 12.25
CA ARG A 108 5.56 -20.38 12.88
C ARG A 108 5.57 -19.69 14.25
N TYR A 109 5.47 -20.55 15.26
CA TYR A 109 5.97 -20.48 16.63
C TYR A 109 6.65 -19.18 17.13
N LEU A 110 6.12 -18.66 18.25
CA LEU A 110 6.86 -18.26 19.46
C LEU A 110 8.17 -17.46 19.28
N GLU A 111 8.13 -16.28 18.66
CA GLU A 111 9.20 -15.29 18.82
C GLU A 111 8.63 -14.00 19.39
N ALA A 112 9.41 -13.26 20.21
CA ALA A 112 9.00 -12.01 20.86
C ALA A 112 9.06 -10.77 19.94
N THR A 113 9.55 -10.95 18.71
CA THR A 113 9.80 -9.89 17.72
C THR A 113 8.51 -9.34 17.09
N PRO A 114 7.53 -10.18 16.70
CA PRO A 114 6.23 -9.72 16.21
C PRO A 114 5.47 -8.85 17.22
N GLU A 115 5.56 -9.13 18.52
CA GLU A 115 4.90 -8.31 19.56
C GLU A 115 5.53 -6.93 19.68
N ARG A 116 6.86 -6.83 19.54
CA ARG A 116 7.56 -5.54 19.56
C ARG A 116 7.18 -4.69 18.34
N ASN A 117 7.19 -5.28 17.14
CA ASN A 117 6.86 -4.57 15.91
C ASN A 117 5.39 -4.13 15.90
N LYS A 118 4.49 -4.97 16.41
CA LYS A 118 3.10 -4.60 16.65
C LYS A 118 2.99 -3.40 17.60
N ALA A 119 3.69 -3.40 18.73
CA ALA A 119 3.66 -2.28 19.67
C ALA A 119 4.19 -0.97 19.07
N LEU A 120 5.21 -1.05 18.20
CA LEU A 120 5.69 0.09 17.42
C LEU A 120 4.63 0.60 16.46
N LEU A 121 3.98 -0.29 15.69
CA LEU A 121 2.91 0.08 14.77
C LEU A 121 1.71 0.72 15.51
N ASP A 122 1.30 0.16 16.65
CA ASP A 122 0.26 0.72 17.50
C ASP A 122 0.62 2.15 17.97
N SER A 123 1.90 2.41 18.23
CA SER A 123 2.38 3.75 18.59
C SER A 123 2.34 4.72 17.40
N VAL A 124 2.63 4.25 16.19
CA VAL A 124 2.57 5.04 14.94
C VAL A 124 1.12 5.43 14.61
N PHE A 125 0.18 4.51 14.82
CA PHE A 125 -1.24 4.73 14.54
C PHE A 125 -2.03 5.38 15.68
N LYS A 126 -1.37 5.74 16.79
CA LYS A 126 -2.02 6.39 17.92
C LYS A 126 -2.77 7.65 17.49
N GLY A 127 -4.07 7.68 17.76
CA GLY A 127 -4.96 8.79 17.42
C GLY A 127 -5.59 8.72 16.02
N LEU A 128 -5.37 7.62 15.28
CA LEU A 128 -6.08 7.30 14.05
C LEU A 128 -7.21 6.30 14.31
N GLN A 129 -8.17 6.25 13.39
CA GLN A 129 -9.20 5.21 13.40
C GLN A 129 -8.60 3.93 12.84
N CYS A 130 -8.48 2.89 13.67
CA CYS A 130 -7.89 1.62 13.27
C CYS A 130 -8.78 0.45 13.71
N SER A 131 -8.89 -0.56 12.85
CA SER A 131 -9.47 -1.86 13.19
C SER A 131 -8.49 -2.98 12.85
N PHE A 132 -8.45 -4.02 13.69
CA PHE A 132 -7.53 -5.15 13.53
C PHE A 132 -8.30 -6.41 13.11
N HIS A 133 -7.84 -7.05 12.05
CA HIS A 133 -8.46 -8.24 11.48
C HIS A 133 -7.42 -9.33 11.27
N LEU A 134 -7.66 -10.49 11.87
CA LEU A 134 -6.86 -11.68 11.63
C LEU A 134 -7.43 -12.40 10.42
N LEU A 135 -6.57 -12.67 9.44
CA LEU A 135 -6.91 -13.44 8.24
C LEU A 135 -6.28 -14.83 8.32
N ASP A 136 -7.04 -15.85 7.95
CA ASP A 136 -6.53 -17.21 7.84
C ASP A 136 -5.81 -17.39 6.50
N ASN A 137 -4.51 -17.70 6.56
CA ASN A 137 -3.74 -18.25 5.44
C ASN A 137 -3.76 -17.38 4.16
N MET A 138 -3.67 -16.06 4.32
CA MET A 138 -3.65 -15.12 3.19
C MET A 138 -2.23 -14.97 2.65
N ARG A 139 -2.02 -15.42 1.42
CA ARG A 139 -0.85 -14.99 0.63
C ARG A 139 -1.11 -13.56 0.15
N ILE A 140 -0.09 -12.71 0.12
CA ILE A 140 -0.18 -11.29 -0.30
C ILE A 140 -0.94 -11.14 -1.65
N HIS A 141 -0.73 -12.04 -2.61
CA HIS A 141 -1.48 -12.03 -3.88
C HIS A 141 -2.99 -12.19 -3.70
N LYS A 142 -3.44 -13.05 -2.77
CA LYS A 142 -4.86 -13.18 -2.41
C LYS A 142 -5.35 -11.96 -1.64
N GLY A 143 -4.46 -11.31 -0.88
CA GLY A 143 -4.74 -10.03 -0.21
C GLY A 143 -5.06 -8.91 -1.20
N ILE A 144 -4.23 -8.75 -2.24
CA ILE A 144 -4.48 -7.79 -3.32
C ILE A 144 -5.77 -8.14 -4.07
N GLN A 145 -5.96 -9.43 -4.41
CA GLN A 145 -7.17 -9.86 -5.11
C GLN A 145 -8.43 -9.66 -4.26
N SER A 146 -8.36 -9.96 -2.96
CA SER A 146 -9.45 -9.67 -2.01
C SER A 146 -9.70 -8.18 -1.86
N PHE A 147 -8.68 -7.32 -1.95
CA PHE A 147 -8.86 -5.86 -1.99
C PHE A 147 -9.64 -5.42 -3.24
N VAL A 148 -9.33 -6.00 -4.40
CA VAL A 148 -10.06 -5.70 -5.64
C VAL A 148 -11.51 -6.20 -5.59
N GLU A 149 -11.77 -7.27 -4.84
CA GLU A 149 -13.10 -7.87 -4.68
C GLU A 149 -13.89 -7.31 -3.48
N ASP A 150 -13.24 -6.69 -2.49
CA ASP A 150 -13.88 -6.08 -1.30
C ASP A 150 -14.35 -4.66 -1.62
N GLU A 151 -15.64 -4.51 -1.90
CA GLU A 151 -16.32 -3.23 -2.16
C GLU A 151 -16.27 -2.21 -0.99
N ASN A 152 -15.60 -2.55 0.13
CA ASN A 152 -15.44 -1.68 1.29
C ASN A 152 -14.04 -1.09 1.45
N CYS A 153 -13.14 -1.24 0.48
CA CYS A 153 -11.80 -0.67 0.54
C CYS A 153 -11.55 0.34 -0.59
N ASP A 154 -10.96 1.50 -0.26
CA ASP A 154 -10.64 2.54 -1.24
C ASP A 154 -9.15 2.52 -1.64
N ALA A 155 -8.28 2.04 -0.74
CA ALA A 155 -6.86 1.90 -1.01
C ALA A 155 -6.25 0.73 -0.24
N ILE A 156 -5.24 0.10 -0.84
CA ILE A 156 -4.37 -0.85 -0.16
C ILE A 156 -2.95 -0.30 -0.15
N VAL A 157 -2.28 -0.40 0.98
CA VAL A 157 -0.91 0.11 1.16
C VAL A 157 -0.01 -1.07 1.49
N PHE A 158 0.98 -1.29 0.64
CA PHE A 158 2.08 -2.21 0.88
C PHE A 158 3.34 -1.41 1.14
N VAL A 159 4.19 -1.92 2.02
CA VAL A 159 5.54 -1.41 2.23
C VAL A 159 6.45 -2.59 1.94
N ASP A 160 7.37 -2.41 0.99
CA ASP A 160 8.31 -3.46 0.64
C ASP A 160 9.26 -3.73 1.80
N GLU A 161 9.59 -5.00 1.97
CA GLU A 161 10.46 -5.51 3.02
C GLU A 161 11.77 -5.91 2.35
N GLU A 162 12.73 -4.98 2.26
CA GLU A 162 14.08 -5.28 1.74
C GLU A 162 14.73 -6.51 2.41
#